data_AF-A0A8S3ECT2-F1
#
_entry.id   AF-A0A8S3ECT2-F1
#
_cell.length_a   1.000
_cell.length_b   1.000
_cell.length_c   1.000
_cell.angle_alpha   90.00
_cell.angle_beta   90.00
_cell.angle_gamma   90.00
#
_symmetry.space_group_name_H-M   'P 1'
#
loop_
_entity.id
_entity.type
_entity.pdbx_description
1 polymer ?
#
loop_
_entity_poly.entity_id
_entity_poly.type
_entity_poly.pdbx_seq_one_letter_code
_entity_poly.pdbx_strand_id
1 'polypeptide(L)' 'RQNRRAGITGPILLIPEFCRETGISDSMRNDFNLMKELASHTHIEPTPRYQSLMDMVNT' A
#
# COMPACT_ATOMS: atom_id res chain seq x y z
N ARG A 1 -1.96 28.36 -4.17
CA ARG A 1 -1.36 27.58 -5.27
C ARG A 1 0.12 27.37 -4.97
N GLN A 2 0.53 26.23 -4.40
CA GLN A 2 1.93 25.81 -4.46
C GLN A 2 1.99 24.29 -4.57
N ASN A 3 2.00 23.85 -5.83
CA ASN A 3 2.58 22.58 -6.23
C ASN A 3 4.05 22.60 -5.83
N ARG A 4 4.41 21.99 -4.71
CA ARG A 4 5.80 21.69 -4.36
C ARG A 4 6.26 20.48 -5.18
N ARG A 5 6.47 20.69 -6.48
CA ARG A 5 7.61 20.05 -7.18
C ARG A 5 8.90 20.72 -6.69
N ALA A 6 9.09 20.80 -5.39
CA ALA A 6 10.23 21.47 -4.80
C ALA A 6 11.38 20.48 -4.91
N GLY A 7 12.35 20.78 -5.78
CA GLY A 7 13.64 20.10 -5.79
C GLY A 7 14.27 20.24 -4.41
N ILE A 8 14.04 19.25 -3.55
CA ILE A 8 14.71 19.13 -2.27
C ILE A 8 16.10 18.61 -2.61
N THR A 9 17.09 19.50 -2.59
CA THR A 9 18.48 19.20 -2.99
C THR A 9 19.33 18.69 -1.81
N GLY A 10 18.77 18.61 -0.60
CA GLY A 10 19.46 18.19 0.63
C GLY A 10 18.88 16.90 1.23
N PRO A 11 19.63 16.22 2.13
CA PRO A 11 19.16 14.99 2.75
C PRO A 11 17.93 15.25 3.62
N ILE A 12 16.92 14.38 3.50
CA ILE A 12 15.74 14.36 4.37
C ILE A 12 16.06 13.44 5.55
N LEU A 13 16.13 13.99 6.75
CA LEU A 13 16.32 13.22 7.97
C LEU A 13 14.98 12.70 8.46
N LEU A 14 14.82 11.38 8.47
CA LEU A 14 13.65 10.69 8.98
C LEU A 14 13.89 10.26 10.43
N ILE A 15 12.84 10.33 11.25
CA ILE A 15 12.84 9.74 12.60
C ILE A 15 12.39 8.29 12.43
N PRO A 16 13.24 7.28 12.72
CA PRO A 16 12.92 5.87 12.50
C PRO A 16 11.59 5.42 13.12
N GLU A 17 11.24 5.97 14.26
CA GLU A 17 10.05 5.67 15.07
C GLU A 17 8.77 6.22 14.43
N PHE A 18 8.90 7.18 13.51
CA PHE A 18 7.79 7.73 12.72
C PHE A 18 7.68 7.05 11.35
N CYS A 19 8.65 6.20 11.01
CA CYS A 19 8.64 5.43 9.78
C CYS A 19 8.20 4.00 10.07
N ARG A 20 7.45 3.43 9.13
CA ARG A 20 7.17 2.00 9.09
C ARG A 20 7.59 1.49 7.74
N GLU A 21 8.33 0.38 7.75
CA GLU A 21 8.64 -0.35 6.53
C GLU A 21 7.34 -0.72 5.82
N THR A 22 7.29 -0.41 4.53
CA THR A 22 6.13 -0.71 3.69
C THR A 22 6.43 -1.91 2.80
N GLY A 23 5.40 -2.65 2.43
CA GLY A 23 5.54 -3.83 1.59
C GLY A 23 5.79 -5.09 2.40
N ILE A 24 6.15 -6.16 1.69
CA ILE A 24 6.30 -7.50 2.24
C ILE A 24 7.77 -7.88 2.10
N SER A 25 8.43 -8.15 3.22
CA SER A 25 9.81 -8.64 3.22
C SER A 25 9.92 -10.07 2.72
N ASP A 26 11.11 -10.51 2.31
CA ASP A 26 11.32 -11.88 1.82
C ASP A 26 11.01 -12.93 2.89
N SER A 27 11.31 -12.65 4.16
CA SER A 27 10.97 -13.54 5.28
C SER A 27 9.46 -13.69 5.46
N MET A 28 8.71 -12.58 5.35
CA MET A 28 7.25 -12.59 5.38
C MET A 28 6.68 -13.35 4.17
N ARG A 29 7.25 -13.17 2.98
CA ARG A 29 6.80 -13.85 1.75
C ARG A 29 7.01 -15.37 1.82
N ASN A 30 8.05 -15.81 2.51
CA ASN A 30 8.36 -17.22 2.73
C ASN A 30 7.49 -17.85 3.84
N ASP A 31 6.82 -17.05 4.67
CA ASP A 31 5.85 -17.54 5.66
C ASP A 31 4.49 -17.82 4.99
N PHE A 32 4.19 -19.11 4.83
CA PHE A 32 2.93 -19.56 4.21
C PHE A 32 1.69 -19.18 5.02
N ASN A 33 1.76 -19.16 6.34
CA ASN A 33 0.60 -18.83 7.17
C ASN A 33 0.22 -17.37 7.00
N LEU A 34 1.22 -16.49 7.02
CA LEU A 34 1.04 -15.06 6.78
C LEU A 34 0.49 -14.79 5.39
N MET A 35 1.06 -15.40 4.34
CA MET A 35 0.60 -15.20 2.97
C MET A 35 -0.82 -15.73 2.75
N LYS A 36 -1.21 -16.82 3.42
CA LYS A 36 -2.57 -17.36 3.36
C LYS A 36 -3.59 -16.42 4.00
N GLU A 37 -3.29 -15.87 5.17
CA GLU A 37 -4.14 -14.89 5.83
C GLU A 37 -4.25 -13.60 5.00
N LEU A 38 -3.13 -13.11 4.47
CA LEU A 38 -3.11 -11.94 3.60
C LEU A 38 -4.00 -12.15 2.36
N ALA A 39 -3.90 -13.32 1.72
CA ALA A 39 -4.72 -13.66 0.56
C ALA A 39 -6.23 -13.57 0.86
N SER A 40 -6.67 -13.94 2.07
CA SER A 40 -8.09 -13.83 2.45
C SER A 40 -8.63 -12.40 2.45
N HIS A 41 -7.77 -11.41 2.68
CA HIS A 41 -8.13 -9.99 2.70
C HIS A 41 -7.86 -9.27 1.39
N THR A 42 -6.87 -9.72 0.61
CA THR A 42 -6.50 -9.08 -0.66
C THR A 42 -7.17 -9.72 -1.87
N HIS A 43 -7.65 -10.96 -1.74
CA HIS A 43 -8.38 -11.64 -2.81
C HIS A 43 -9.81 -11.08 -2.88
N ILE A 44 -10.14 -10.45 -4.00
CA ILE A 44 -11.44 -9.83 -4.23
C ILE A 44 -12.13 -10.54 -5.39
N GLU A 45 -13.33 -11.05 -5.13
CA GLU A 45 -14.16 -11.70 -6.14
C GLU A 45 -14.63 -10.71 -7.23
N PRO A 46 -15.01 -11.19 -8.43
CA PRO A 46 -15.40 -10.32 -9.54
C PRO A 46 -16.53 -9.34 -9.23
N THR A 47 -17.54 -9.79 -8.47
CA THR A 47 -18.73 -8.98 -8.13
C THR A 47 -18.39 -7.76 -7.26
N PRO A 48 -17.74 -7.89 -6.08
CA PRO A 48 -17.34 -6.73 -5.29
C PRO A 48 -16.32 -5.85 -6.02
N ARG A 49 -15.45 -6.43 -6.86
CA ARG A 49 -14.53 -5.65 -7.70
C ARG A 49 -15.28 -4.74 -8.67
N TYR A 50 -16.33 -5.24 -9.33
CA TYR A 50 -17.17 -4.42 -10.22
C TYR A 50 -17.85 -3.28 -9.46
N GLN A 51 -18.40 -3.56 -8.28
CA GLN A 51 -19.03 -2.54 -7.43
C GLN A 51 -18.05 -1.43 -7.05
N SER A 52 -16.87 -1.79 -6.52
CA SER A 52 -15.85 -0.79 -6.16
C SER A 52 -15.38 0.05 -7.36
N LEU A 53 -15.30 -0.55 -8.55
CA LEU A 53 -14.98 0.18 -9.77
C LEU A 53 -16.09 1.15 -10.16
N MET A 54 -17.35 0.74 -10.09
CA MET A 54 -18.48 1.60 -10.41
C MET A 54 -18.61 2.76 -9.40
N ASP A 55 -18.38 2.51 -8.12
CA ASP A 55 -18.36 3.53 -7.07
C ASP A 55 -17.26 4.57 -7.33
N MET A 56 -16.06 4.12 -7.72
CA MET A 56 -14.94 5.01 -8.05
C MET A 56 -15.21 5.88 -9.29
N VAL A 57 -16.00 5.39 -10.25
CA VAL A 57 -16.36 6.13 -11.47
C VAL A 57 -17.48 7.15 -11.23
N ASN A 58 -18.39 6.87 -10.30
CA ASN A 58 -19.54 7.73 -10.01
C ASN A 58 -19.24 8.86 -9.00
N THR A 59 -18.01 8.94 -8.46
CA THR A 59 -17.54 9.98 -7.54
C THR A 59 -16.62 10.96 -8.25
#